data_AF-A0AA84ZH21-F1
#
_entry.id   AF-A0AA84ZH21-F1
#
_cell.length_a   1.000
_cell.length_b   1.000
_cell.length_c   1.000
_cell.angle_alpha   90.00
_cell.angle_beta   90.00
_cell.angle_gamma   90.00
#
_symmetry.space_group_name_H-M   'P 1'
#
loop_
_entity.id
_entity.type
_entity.pdbx_description
1 polymer ?
#
loop_
_entity_poly.entity_id
_entity_poly.type
_entity_poly.pdbx_seq_one_letter_code
_entity_poly.pdbx_strand_id
1 'polypeptide(L)'
;MLTYDRFTADFRETGFYDAMEKQKSNYFNKIVYRRHFSRKQTLDFMFFFTLSLILVTSTSYLVYINQGLSLNYFEYPLNVDLYVIYENEFKMMNNKASVKPINPVKFNAILQPIHSCKLSNESDASPDLVIFVKSALLHFESRNNIRQSWGNSNCFRYFGVRARTLFILGRSGSADWEHSSTQNLVLQEHLKHNDIVQFDFIEDYHNVTYKLIATLDFGINECSSPRFFTLIDDDFILHPSNLLRTLAEVTETQYLNYIAGDVLRISKPMRFPFNKWYISYSDYPYSLYPPFPTGGTIILSMPVAKLLSVGLRYTKLLPFEDVVIGLVLYKLGISPVHLDGVLAVRQPDDHIGDLISIHGYGDSSFSLSSWNKLGLQTICNE
;
A
#
# COMPACT_ATOMS: atom_id res chain seq x y z
N MET A 1 46.30 46.19 -91.27
CA MET A 1 46.25 47.33 -92.19
C MET A 1 45.01 48.14 -91.84
N LEU A 2 45.20 49.29 -91.16
CA LEU A 2 44.32 50.49 -91.04
C LEU A 2 42.88 50.28 -90.47
N THR A 3 42.60 50.66 -89.20
CA THR A 3 41.98 51.95 -88.71
C THR A 3 40.55 52.20 -89.24
N TYR A 4 39.49 52.55 -88.50
CA TYR A 4 39.32 53.51 -87.39
C TYR A 4 37.86 53.46 -86.83
N ASP A 5 37.68 53.71 -85.51
CA ASP A 5 36.54 54.34 -84.78
C ASP A 5 35.07 53.83 -84.85
N ARG A 6 34.17 54.01 -83.86
CA ARG A 6 34.14 54.22 -82.39
C ARG A 6 32.65 54.38 -82.00
N PHE A 7 32.33 54.00 -80.76
CA PHE A 7 31.19 54.42 -79.91
C PHE A 7 29.82 53.69 -79.90
N THR A 8 29.41 53.51 -78.65
CA THR A 8 28.37 52.71 -77.96
C THR A 8 27.04 53.43 -77.73
N ALA A 9 25.94 52.67 -77.61
CA ALA A 9 24.81 52.78 -76.65
C ALA A 9 23.67 51.89 -77.20
N ASP A 10 23.17 50.80 -76.61
CA ASP A 10 22.76 50.40 -75.27
C ASP A 10 21.43 50.99 -74.75
N PHE A 11 20.51 50.05 -74.46
CA PHE A 11 19.34 50.07 -73.56
C PHE A 11 18.00 50.75 -73.92
N ARG A 12 16.94 49.91 -74.07
CA ARG A 12 15.65 49.88 -73.31
C ARG A 12 14.36 49.70 -74.15
N GLU A 13 14.00 48.44 -74.45
CA GLU A 13 12.59 48.05 -74.54
C GLU A 13 12.06 47.74 -73.13
N THR A 14 11.49 48.75 -72.48
CA THR A 14 11.02 48.76 -71.08
C THR A 14 9.50 48.59 -70.98
N GLY A 15 8.94 47.60 -71.67
CA GLY A 15 7.48 47.38 -71.68
C GLY A 15 7.03 45.98 -71.33
N PHE A 16 7.71 44.95 -71.85
CA PHE A 16 7.19 43.59 -71.82
C PHE A 16 7.65 42.79 -70.59
N TYR A 17 8.89 43.00 -70.14
CA TYR A 17 9.42 42.38 -68.91
C TYR A 17 8.75 42.94 -67.65
N ASP A 18 8.53 44.25 -67.56
CA ASP A 18 7.86 44.89 -66.42
C ASP A 18 6.38 44.46 -66.28
N ALA A 19 5.69 44.21 -67.39
CA ALA A 19 4.31 43.72 -67.38
C ALA A 19 4.22 42.28 -66.87
N MET A 20 5.13 41.40 -67.30
CA MET A 20 5.20 40.02 -66.82
C MET A 20 5.66 39.92 -65.36
N GLU A 21 6.55 40.81 -64.91
CA GLU A 21 7.02 40.84 -63.52
C GLU A 21 5.96 41.43 -62.57
N LYS A 22 5.21 42.45 -62.98
CA LYS A 22 4.01 42.92 -62.26
C LYS A 22 2.90 41.87 -62.21
N GLN A 23 2.71 41.09 -63.26
CA GLN A 23 1.70 40.04 -63.27
C GLN A 23 2.11 38.83 -62.42
N LYS A 24 3.40 38.45 -62.41
CA LYS A 24 3.95 37.44 -61.48
C LYS A 24 3.93 37.93 -60.03
N SER A 25 4.27 39.19 -59.76
CA SER A 25 4.21 39.80 -58.43
C SER A 25 2.77 39.87 -57.90
N ASN A 26 1.79 40.24 -58.74
CA ASN A 26 0.37 40.23 -58.36
C ASN A 26 -0.21 38.82 -58.21
N TYR A 27 0.29 37.83 -58.96
CA TYR A 27 -0.13 36.42 -58.82
C TYR A 27 0.50 35.74 -57.59
N PHE A 28 1.77 36.02 -57.29
CA PHE A 28 2.44 35.55 -56.08
C PHE A 28 1.92 36.27 -54.81
N ASN A 29 1.65 37.57 -54.87
CA ASN A 29 1.05 38.31 -53.75
C ASN A 29 -0.43 37.94 -53.51
N LYS A 30 -1.13 37.37 -54.49
CA LYS A 30 -2.47 36.79 -54.29
C LYS A 30 -2.47 35.40 -53.67
N ILE A 31 -1.37 34.64 -53.77
CA ILE A 31 -1.29 33.26 -53.26
C ILE A 31 -0.69 33.21 -51.86
N VAL A 32 0.01 34.26 -51.40
CA VAL A 32 0.45 34.38 -50.00
C VAL A 32 -0.49 35.30 -49.21
N TYR A 33 -1.78 34.95 -49.18
CA TYR A 33 -2.64 35.40 -48.08
C TYR A 33 -2.22 34.66 -46.81
N ARG A 34 -1.20 35.19 -46.10
CA ARG A 34 -1.15 34.96 -44.65
C ARG A 34 -2.37 35.66 -44.07
N ARG A 35 -3.50 34.94 -43.97
CA ARG A 35 -4.65 35.36 -43.16
C ARG A 35 -4.14 35.49 -41.73
N HIS A 36 -3.73 36.69 -41.33
CA HIS A 36 -3.55 37.01 -39.93
C HIS A 36 -4.94 36.93 -39.30
N PHE A 37 -5.17 35.86 -38.54
CA PHE A 37 -6.36 35.77 -37.71
C PHE A 37 -6.42 37.02 -36.81
N SER A 38 -7.59 37.64 -36.74
CA SER A 38 -7.81 38.69 -35.76
C SER A 38 -7.60 38.11 -34.36
N ARG A 39 -7.11 38.91 -33.41
CA ARG A 39 -6.91 38.47 -32.01
C ARG A 39 -8.14 37.75 -31.45
N LYS A 40 -9.35 38.20 -31.81
CA LYS A 40 -10.62 37.55 -31.45
C LYS A 40 -10.74 36.14 -32.04
N GLN A 41 -10.52 35.97 -33.34
CA GLN A 41 -10.61 34.65 -33.97
C GLN A 41 -9.52 33.68 -33.47
N THR A 42 -8.32 34.17 -33.16
CA THR A 42 -7.28 33.34 -32.53
C THR A 42 -7.72 32.89 -31.14
N LEU A 43 -8.29 33.79 -30.32
CA LEU A 43 -8.83 33.45 -29.01
C LEU A 43 -10.00 32.46 -29.09
N ASP A 44 -10.92 32.65 -30.03
CA ASP A 44 -12.04 31.73 -30.29
C ASP A 44 -11.51 30.35 -30.69
N PHE A 45 -10.53 30.29 -31.61
CA PHE A 45 -9.90 29.03 -32.01
C PHE A 45 -9.22 28.34 -30.83
N MET A 46 -8.45 29.08 -30.02
CA MET A 46 -7.81 28.53 -28.83
C MET A 46 -8.85 27.99 -27.85
N PHE A 47 -9.96 28.71 -27.64
CA PHE A 47 -11.05 28.28 -26.77
C PHE A 47 -11.74 27.00 -27.27
N PHE A 48 -12.09 26.92 -28.55
CA PHE A 48 -12.71 25.70 -29.10
C PHE A 48 -11.73 24.52 -29.13
N PHE A 49 -10.45 24.77 -29.41
CA PHE A 49 -9.41 23.75 -29.36
C PHE A 49 -9.22 23.20 -27.94
N THR A 50 -9.13 24.08 -26.93
CA THR A 50 -9.02 23.65 -25.53
C THR A 50 -10.28 22.93 -25.07
N LEU A 51 -11.47 23.43 -25.42
CA LEU A 51 -12.74 22.76 -25.11
C LEU A 51 -12.83 21.38 -25.75
N SER A 52 -12.45 21.26 -27.02
CA SER A 52 -12.40 19.97 -27.73
C SER A 52 -11.41 19.00 -27.08
N LEU A 53 -10.21 19.49 -26.72
CA LEU A 53 -9.21 18.69 -26.02
C LEU A 53 -9.72 18.21 -24.66
N ILE A 54 -10.38 19.07 -23.89
CA ILE A 54 -11.03 18.71 -22.61
C ILE A 54 -12.11 17.65 -22.85
N LEU A 55 -12.95 17.83 -23.86
CA LEU A 55 -14.00 16.86 -24.18
C LEU A 55 -13.39 15.50 -24.52
N VAL A 56 -12.44 15.43 -25.46
CA VAL A 56 -11.78 14.19 -25.88
C VAL A 56 -11.06 13.49 -24.73
N THR A 57 -10.33 14.25 -23.91
CA THR A 57 -9.61 13.68 -22.74
C THR A 57 -10.59 13.19 -21.68
N SER A 58 -11.67 13.94 -21.41
CA SER A 58 -12.70 13.52 -20.46
C SER A 58 -13.46 12.28 -20.92
N THR A 59 -13.84 12.19 -22.20
CA THR A 59 -14.53 11.02 -22.74
C THR A 59 -13.61 9.80 -22.77
N SER A 60 -12.33 9.98 -23.14
CA SER A 60 -11.34 8.90 -23.12
C SER A 60 -11.13 8.38 -21.70
N TYR A 61 -11.07 9.28 -20.71
CA TYR A 61 -10.97 8.91 -19.30
C TYR A 61 -12.24 8.18 -18.82
N LEU A 62 -13.43 8.65 -19.20
CA LEU A 62 -14.69 7.97 -18.86
C LEU A 62 -14.76 6.55 -19.45
N VAL A 63 -14.33 6.36 -20.69
CA VAL A 63 -14.23 5.02 -21.29
C VAL A 63 -13.24 4.16 -20.50
N TYR A 64 -12.05 4.72 -20.21
CA TYR A 64 -11.01 4.02 -19.47
C TYR A 64 -11.50 3.54 -18.10
N ILE A 65 -12.16 4.38 -17.30
CA ILE A 65 -12.60 3.99 -15.94
C ILE A 65 -13.78 3.01 -15.90
N ASN A 66 -14.44 2.75 -17.04
CA ASN A 66 -15.62 1.88 -17.13
C ASN A 66 -15.33 0.52 -17.80
N GLN A 67 -14.07 0.18 -18.09
CA GLN A 67 -13.71 -1.09 -18.76
C GLN A 67 -13.44 -2.27 -17.80
N GLY A 68 -13.76 -2.13 -16.51
CA GLY A 68 -13.41 -3.13 -15.50
C GLY A 68 -14.27 -4.39 -15.56
N LEU A 69 -13.64 -5.54 -15.33
CA LEU A 69 -14.33 -6.83 -15.21
C LEU A 69 -15.12 -6.93 -13.90
N SER A 70 -16.22 -7.67 -13.94
CA SER A 70 -16.96 -8.06 -12.72
C SER A 70 -16.18 -9.09 -11.91
N LEU A 71 -16.27 -9.02 -10.58
CA LEU A 71 -15.70 -10.01 -9.65
C LEU A 71 -16.29 -11.43 -9.80
N ASN A 72 -17.39 -11.59 -10.56
CA ASN A 72 -17.90 -12.91 -10.92
C ASN A 72 -16.96 -13.71 -11.84
N TYR A 73 -16.02 -13.03 -12.51
CA TYR A 73 -15.00 -13.63 -13.40
C TYR A 73 -13.62 -13.62 -12.74
N PHE A 74 -13.57 -13.75 -11.41
CA PHE A 74 -12.32 -13.62 -10.66
C PHE A 74 -11.43 -14.87 -10.81
N GLU A 75 -10.32 -14.72 -11.53
CA GLU A 75 -9.29 -15.77 -11.71
C GLU A 75 -7.87 -15.21 -11.49
N TYR A 76 -7.76 -14.20 -10.62
CA TYR A 76 -6.58 -13.33 -10.55
C TYR A 76 -5.51 -13.82 -9.57
N PRO A 77 -4.21 -13.81 -9.92
CA PRO A 77 -3.61 -13.98 -11.25
C PRO A 77 -3.41 -15.46 -11.64
N LEU A 78 -3.65 -16.35 -10.68
CA LEU A 78 -3.54 -17.80 -10.79
C LEU A 78 -4.79 -18.38 -10.14
N ASN A 79 -5.45 -19.28 -10.85
CA ASN A 79 -6.54 -20.09 -10.34
C ASN A 79 -5.94 -21.39 -9.76
N VAL A 80 -5.73 -21.40 -8.44
CA VAL A 80 -5.14 -22.53 -7.71
C VAL A 80 -5.99 -22.85 -6.49
N ASP A 81 -6.11 -24.13 -6.16
CA ASP A 81 -6.74 -24.56 -4.92
C ASP A 81 -5.77 -24.32 -3.75
N LEU A 82 -5.97 -23.19 -3.07
CA LEU A 82 -5.14 -22.78 -1.93
C LEU A 82 -5.30 -23.71 -0.73
N TYR A 83 -6.46 -24.36 -0.56
CA TYR A 83 -6.66 -25.31 0.52
C TYR A 83 -5.81 -26.56 0.29
N VAL A 84 -5.80 -27.11 -0.93
CA VAL A 84 -4.93 -28.26 -1.25
C VAL A 84 -3.46 -27.94 -0.98
N ILE A 85 -2.98 -26.76 -1.36
CA ILE A 85 -1.59 -26.35 -1.10
C ILE A 85 -1.34 -26.22 0.40
N TYR A 86 -2.25 -25.56 1.13
CA TYR A 86 -2.18 -25.44 2.59
C TYR A 86 -2.13 -26.80 3.29
N GLU A 87 -2.99 -27.75 2.90
CA GLU A 87 -3.02 -29.08 3.49
C GLU A 87 -1.76 -29.88 3.19
N ASN A 88 -1.21 -29.78 1.98
CA ASN A 88 0.04 -30.44 1.62
C ASN A 88 1.22 -29.94 2.46
N GLU A 89 1.29 -28.63 2.72
CA GLU A 89 2.39 -28.02 3.46
C GLU A 89 2.25 -28.14 4.98
N PHE A 90 1.05 -27.90 5.51
CA PHE A 90 0.82 -27.81 6.96
C PHE A 90 0.16 -29.06 7.55
N LYS A 91 -0.46 -29.93 6.74
CA LYS A 91 -1.11 -31.17 7.19
C LYS A 91 -0.51 -32.46 6.59
N MET A 92 0.64 -32.35 5.91
CA MET A 92 1.44 -33.47 5.38
C MET A 92 0.69 -34.41 4.41
N MET A 93 -0.11 -33.86 3.49
CA MET A 93 -0.64 -34.65 2.37
C MET A 93 0.38 -34.73 1.21
N ASN A 94 0.79 -35.95 0.84
CA ASN A 94 1.78 -36.22 -0.20
C ASN A 94 1.19 -36.17 -1.63
N ASN A 95 0.48 -35.09 -1.99
CA ASN A 95 -0.01 -34.91 -3.37
C ASN A 95 0.75 -33.79 -4.08
N LYS A 96 1.70 -34.22 -4.92
CA LYS A 96 2.65 -33.36 -5.62
C LYS A 96 2.08 -32.90 -6.97
N ALA A 97 1.15 -31.96 -6.94
CA ALA A 97 0.84 -31.11 -8.09
C ALA A 97 1.20 -29.67 -7.72
N SER A 98 2.46 -29.28 -7.94
CA SER A 98 2.94 -27.96 -7.53
C SER A 98 2.90 -27.00 -8.71
N VAL A 99 1.85 -26.17 -8.75
CA VAL A 99 1.95 -24.87 -9.42
C VAL A 99 3.08 -24.10 -8.72
N LYS A 100 3.97 -23.47 -9.49
CA LYS A 100 5.08 -22.71 -8.91
C LYS A 100 4.55 -21.39 -8.33
N PRO A 101 4.93 -20.99 -7.10
CA PRO A 101 4.57 -19.69 -6.56
C PRO A 101 5.16 -18.56 -7.41
N ILE A 102 4.44 -17.45 -7.51
CA ILE A 102 4.83 -16.27 -8.29
C ILE A 102 5.57 -15.21 -7.47
N ASN A 103 5.42 -15.25 -6.15
CA ASN A 103 6.04 -14.30 -5.24
C ASN A 103 7.11 -14.97 -4.36
N PRO A 104 7.99 -14.18 -3.71
CA PRO A 104 8.93 -14.69 -2.74
C PRO A 104 8.23 -15.52 -1.66
N VAL A 105 8.83 -16.66 -1.33
CA VAL A 105 8.30 -17.61 -0.32
C VAL A 105 8.76 -17.25 1.08
N LYS A 106 9.81 -16.42 1.20
CA LYS A 106 10.42 -16.04 2.47
C LYS A 106 11.24 -14.76 2.32
N PHE A 107 11.26 -13.96 3.39
CA PHE A 107 12.23 -12.88 3.61
C PHE A 107 13.15 -13.26 4.76
N ASN A 108 14.44 -12.95 4.64
CA ASN A 108 15.41 -13.22 5.70
C ASN A 108 15.36 -12.10 6.75
N ALA A 109 15.37 -12.47 8.02
CA ALA A 109 15.52 -11.53 9.12
C ALA A 109 17.00 -11.13 9.24
N ILE A 110 17.26 -9.82 9.24
CA ILE A 110 18.55 -9.19 9.54
C ILE A 110 18.72 -9.06 11.05
N LEU A 111 17.67 -8.59 11.73
CA LEU A 111 17.59 -8.49 13.19
C LEU A 111 16.35 -9.24 13.65
N GLN A 112 16.48 -10.00 14.74
CA GLN A 112 15.36 -10.66 15.40
C GLN A 112 15.65 -10.83 16.89
N PRO A 113 14.64 -10.80 17.77
CA PRO A 113 14.86 -10.97 19.19
C PRO A 113 15.48 -12.33 19.52
N ILE A 114 16.32 -12.37 20.57
CA ILE A 114 16.97 -13.62 21.06
C ILE A 114 15.92 -14.69 21.41
N HIS A 115 14.72 -14.24 21.80
CA HIS A 115 13.56 -15.06 22.08
C HIS A 115 12.29 -14.41 21.51
N SER A 116 12.14 -14.43 20.19
CA SER A 116 11.02 -13.79 19.45
C SER A 116 9.66 -14.01 20.15
N CYS A 117 9.35 -15.26 20.49
CA CYS A 117 8.11 -15.66 21.15
C CYS A 117 8.31 -16.65 22.30
N LYS A 118 9.41 -16.50 23.05
CA LYS A 118 9.60 -17.11 24.37
C LYS A 118 9.83 -16.00 25.39
N LEU A 119 8.98 -15.89 26.40
CA LEU A 119 9.06 -14.79 27.36
C LEU A 119 10.20 -15.06 28.36
N SER A 120 11.12 -14.11 28.50
CA SER A 120 12.44 -14.31 29.14
C SER A 120 12.43 -14.61 30.64
N ASN A 121 11.28 -14.50 31.32
CA ASN A 121 11.18 -14.63 32.77
C ASN A 121 10.41 -15.86 33.26
N GLU A 122 9.86 -16.65 32.34
CA GLU A 122 9.14 -17.89 32.63
C GLU A 122 9.60 -18.89 31.56
N SER A 123 10.67 -19.63 31.84
CA SER A 123 11.15 -20.68 30.94
C SER A 123 9.99 -21.64 30.64
N ASP A 124 9.51 -21.60 29.39
CA ASP A 124 8.36 -22.31 28.80
C ASP A 124 7.04 -21.51 28.62
N ALA A 125 6.98 -20.22 28.97
CA ALA A 125 5.81 -19.39 28.68
C ALA A 125 5.88 -18.77 27.26
N SER A 126 5.06 -19.28 26.34
CA SER A 126 4.79 -18.64 25.05
C SER A 126 3.67 -17.60 25.15
N PRO A 127 3.68 -16.53 24.33
CA PRO A 127 2.61 -15.54 24.34
C PRO A 127 1.29 -16.14 23.85
N ASP A 128 0.19 -15.66 24.42
CA ASP A 128 -1.18 -16.01 24.02
C ASP A 128 -1.64 -15.13 22.84
N LEU A 129 -1.04 -13.94 22.73
CA LEU A 129 -1.28 -12.92 21.70
C LEU A 129 0.06 -12.32 21.23
N VAL A 130 0.25 -12.20 19.92
CA VAL A 130 1.37 -11.44 19.34
C VAL A 130 0.82 -10.26 18.55
N ILE A 131 1.34 -9.08 18.84
CA ILE A 131 0.99 -7.83 18.19
C ILE A 131 2.17 -7.40 17.33
N PHE A 132 1.99 -7.46 16.02
CA PHE A 132 2.96 -7.00 15.04
C PHE A 132 2.66 -5.55 14.67
N VAL A 133 3.54 -4.66 15.11
CA VAL A 133 3.46 -3.24 14.80
C VAL A 133 4.28 -2.97 13.54
N LYS A 134 3.62 -2.64 12.44
CA LYS A 134 4.24 -2.20 11.19
C LYS A 134 4.78 -0.79 11.41
N SER A 135 6.11 -0.68 11.47
CA SER A 135 6.81 0.59 11.71
C SER A 135 7.82 0.86 10.59
N ALA A 136 8.52 2.00 10.63
CA ALA A 136 9.56 2.36 9.67
C ALA A 136 10.87 2.74 10.38
N LEU A 137 12.00 2.65 9.68
CA LEU A 137 13.35 2.86 10.23
C LEU A 137 13.46 4.10 11.13
N LEU A 138 12.89 5.23 10.70
CA LEU A 138 13.00 6.52 11.39
C LEU A 138 11.96 6.75 12.50
N HIS A 139 10.98 5.86 12.68
CA HIS A 139 9.88 6.00 13.63
C HIS A 139 10.27 5.59 15.07
N PHE A 140 11.47 5.96 15.52
CA PHE A 140 11.99 5.63 16.85
C PHE A 140 11.05 6.12 17.97
N GLU A 141 10.54 7.33 17.84
CA GLU A 141 9.67 7.96 18.83
C GLU A 141 8.30 7.27 18.90
N SER A 142 7.69 6.96 17.75
CA SER A 142 6.43 6.21 17.68
C SER A 142 6.55 4.85 18.38
N ARG A 143 7.61 4.09 18.08
CA ARG A 143 7.88 2.81 18.75
C ARG A 143 8.05 2.98 20.26
N ASN A 144 8.81 3.98 20.70
CA ASN A 144 8.99 4.25 22.13
C ASN A 144 7.67 4.63 22.82
N ASN A 145 6.82 5.44 22.19
CA ASN A 145 5.51 5.80 22.72
C ASN A 145 4.59 4.59 22.85
N ILE A 146 4.59 3.69 21.86
CA ILE A 146 3.84 2.43 21.90
C ILE A 146 4.31 1.57 23.09
N ARG A 147 5.63 1.43 23.30
CA ARG A 147 6.20 0.72 24.46
C ARG A 147 5.79 1.32 25.80
N GLN A 148 5.62 2.64 25.87
CA GLN A 148 5.23 3.37 27.08
C GLN A 148 3.70 3.45 27.28
N SER A 149 2.92 2.90 26.34
CA SER A 149 1.46 2.96 26.37
C SER A 149 0.86 1.57 26.10
N TRP A 150 -0.06 1.45 25.14
CA TRP A 150 -0.84 0.25 24.86
C TRP A 150 0.00 -0.96 24.42
N GLY A 151 1.20 -0.75 23.90
CA GLY A 151 2.10 -1.82 23.47
C GLY A 151 2.90 -2.46 24.61
N ASN A 152 2.77 -1.96 25.83
CA ASN A 152 3.37 -2.56 27.02
C ASN A 152 2.67 -3.89 27.36
N SER A 153 3.44 -4.96 27.56
CA SER A 153 2.92 -6.29 27.91
C SER A 153 2.11 -6.30 29.20
N ASN A 154 2.41 -5.41 30.15
CA ASN A 154 1.69 -5.32 31.42
C ASN A 154 0.22 -4.94 31.22
N CYS A 155 -0.11 -4.14 30.20
CA CYS A 155 -1.48 -3.77 29.89
C CYS A 155 -2.38 -4.99 29.57
N PHE A 156 -1.79 -6.09 29.14
CA PHE A 156 -2.47 -7.36 28.88
C PHE A 156 -2.33 -8.34 30.05
N ARG A 157 -1.18 -8.32 30.73
CA ARG A 157 -0.92 -9.14 31.93
C ARG A 157 -1.91 -8.85 33.05
N TYR A 158 -2.35 -7.60 33.19
CA TYR A 158 -3.43 -7.20 34.09
C TYR A 158 -4.72 -8.03 33.91
N PHE A 159 -5.02 -8.45 32.67
CA PHE A 159 -6.16 -9.30 32.32
C PHE A 159 -5.80 -10.79 32.23
N GLY A 160 -4.63 -11.20 32.71
CA GLY A 160 -4.16 -12.59 32.68
C GLY A 160 -3.69 -13.07 31.29
N VAL A 161 -3.46 -12.17 30.34
CA VAL A 161 -3.05 -12.52 28.97
C VAL A 161 -1.59 -12.14 28.75
N ARG A 162 -0.77 -13.08 28.27
CA ARG A 162 0.62 -12.82 27.93
C ARG A 162 0.70 -12.32 26.49
N ALA A 163 0.80 -11.01 26.32
CA ALA A 163 0.98 -10.39 25.01
C ALA A 163 2.46 -10.09 24.72
N ARG A 164 2.84 -10.21 23.44
CA ARG A 164 4.16 -9.81 22.94
C ARG A 164 3.99 -8.83 21.78
N THR A 165 4.51 -7.62 21.96
CA THR A 165 4.56 -6.59 20.92
C THR A 165 5.89 -6.67 20.19
N LEU A 166 5.88 -6.74 18.86
CA LEU A 166 7.06 -6.78 17.99
C LEU A 166 6.95 -5.74 16.89
N PHE A 167 8.02 -4.97 16.67
CA PHE A 167 8.08 -3.95 15.63
C PHE A 167 8.71 -4.53 14.37
N ILE A 168 7.99 -4.41 13.25
CA ILE A 168 8.42 -4.94 11.95
C ILE A 168 8.97 -3.83 11.07
N LEU A 169 10.22 -4.02 10.62
CA LEU A 169 10.96 -3.07 9.79
C LEU A 169 11.52 -3.74 8.54
N GLY A 170 11.67 -2.97 7.47
CA GLY A 170 12.57 -3.26 6.35
C GLY A 170 13.95 -2.61 6.55
N ARG A 171 14.77 -2.64 5.51
CA ARG A 171 16.07 -1.93 5.45
C ARG A 171 16.02 -0.74 4.50
N SER A 172 17.02 0.13 4.59
CA SER A 172 17.17 1.22 3.64
C SER A 172 17.49 0.69 2.23
N GLY A 173 17.02 1.41 1.21
CA GLY A 173 17.31 1.12 -0.20
C GLY A 173 18.70 1.56 -0.66
N SER A 174 19.47 2.28 0.17
CA SER A 174 20.83 2.70 -0.15
C SER A 174 21.79 1.51 -0.27
N ALA A 175 22.77 1.57 -1.19
CA ALA A 175 23.75 0.51 -1.38
C ALA A 175 24.54 0.17 -0.08
N ASP A 176 25.01 1.20 0.64
CA ASP A 176 25.72 1.05 1.92
C ASP A 176 24.81 1.17 3.15
N TRP A 177 23.57 0.64 3.06
CA TRP A 177 22.60 0.77 4.16
C TRP A 177 23.10 0.18 5.48
N GLU A 178 23.89 -0.90 5.44
CA GLU A 178 24.44 -1.60 6.61
C GLU A 178 25.31 -0.68 7.48
N HIS A 179 26.03 0.25 6.86
CA HIS A 179 26.94 1.19 7.53
C HIS A 179 26.30 2.57 7.80
N SER A 180 25.01 2.72 7.49
CA SER A 180 24.31 4.00 7.70
C SER A 180 24.16 4.32 9.18
N SER A 181 24.15 5.62 9.52
CA SER A 181 23.86 6.10 10.88
C SER A 181 22.48 5.63 11.37
N THR A 182 21.49 5.57 10.48
CA THR A 182 20.13 5.09 10.79
C THR A 182 20.15 3.61 11.17
N GLN A 183 20.84 2.76 10.40
CA GLN A 183 20.94 1.34 10.72
C GLN A 183 21.64 1.09 12.06
N ASN A 184 22.69 1.87 12.37
CA ASN A 184 23.35 1.82 13.68
C ASN A 184 22.39 2.18 14.82
N LEU A 185 21.54 3.20 14.65
CA LEU A 185 20.52 3.56 15.66
C LEU A 185 19.46 2.46 15.85
N VAL A 186 19.00 1.83 14.75
CA VAL A 186 18.08 0.68 14.82
C VAL A 186 18.72 -0.49 15.56
N LEU A 187 20.01 -0.78 15.31
CA LEU A 187 20.73 -1.82 16.03
C LEU A 187 20.81 -1.51 17.54
N GLN A 188 21.12 -0.27 17.92
CA GLN A 188 21.15 0.11 19.35
C GLN A 188 19.77 -0.01 20.00
N GLU A 189 18.70 0.40 19.30
CA GLU A 189 17.34 0.22 19.78
C GLU A 189 16.99 -1.27 19.96
N HIS A 190 17.34 -2.10 18.97
CA HIS A 190 17.14 -3.54 19.02
C HIS A 190 17.86 -4.18 20.20
N LEU A 191 19.13 -3.84 20.42
CA LEU A 191 19.92 -4.33 21.56
C LEU A 191 19.33 -3.91 22.91
N LYS A 192 18.73 -2.72 22.98
CA LYS A 192 18.13 -2.18 24.20
C LYS A 192 16.77 -2.81 24.52
N HIS A 193 15.91 -2.96 23.53
CA HIS A 193 14.50 -3.33 23.73
C HIS A 193 14.18 -4.79 23.33
N ASN A 194 15.00 -5.42 22.50
CA ASN A 194 14.88 -6.81 22.06
C ASN A 194 13.48 -7.11 21.51
N ASP A 195 12.89 -6.19 20.75
CA ASP A 195 11.51 -6.29 20.23
C ASP A 195 11.38 -5.87 18.75
N ILE A 196 12.51 -5.67 18.06
CA ILE A 196 12.56 -5.36 16.62
C ILE A 196 12.83 -6.63 15.83
N VAL A 197 12.02 -6.83 14.79
CA VAL A 197 12.28 -7.78 13.71
C VAL A 197 12.49 -6.96 12.44
N GLN A 198 13.71 -7.00 11.90
CA GLN A 198 14.07 -6.30 10.67
C GLN A 198 14.33 -7.32 9.57
N PHE A 199 13.72 -7.13 8.40
CA PHE A 199 13.89 -8.03 7.25
C PHE A 199 14.66 -7.38 6.11
N ASP A 200 15.27 -8.23 5.27
CA ASP A 200 15.98 -7.86 4.06
C ASP A 200 15.03 -7.58 2.87
N PHE A 201 14.16 -6.57 3.04
CA PHE A 201 13.44 -5.92 1.95
C PHE A 201 13.58 -4.40 2.08
N ILE A 202 13.49 -3.68 0.96
CA ILE A 202 13.57 -2.22 0.97
C ILE A 202 12.30 -1.63 1.58
N GLU A 203 12.47 -0.84 2.64
CA GLU A 203 11.42 -0.08 3.29
C GLU A 203 10.91 1.02 2.33
N ASP A 204 9.78 0.76 1.69
CA ASP A 204 9.11 1.65 0.76
C ASP A 204 7.60 1.40 0.79
N TYR A 205 6.81 2.45 0.52
CA TYR A 205 5.35 2.36 0.45
C TYR A 205 4.86 1.28 -0.55
N HIS A 206 5.54 1.10 -1.68
CA HIS A 206 5.15 0.10 -2.68
C HIS A 206 5.49 -1.34 -2.25
N ASN A 207 6.34 -1.49 -1.22
CA ASN A 207 6.80 -2.77 -0.69
C ASN A 207 6.07 -3.19 0.60
N VAL A 208 5.01 -2.49 1.02
CA VAL A 208 4.24 -2.87 2.22
C VAL A 208 3.76 -4.32 2.17
N THR A 209 3.40 -4.83 0.99
CA THR A 209 2.99 -6.23 0.85
C THR A 209 4.13 -7.23 1.11
N TYR A 210 5.40 -6.86 0.88
CA TYR A 210 6.54 -7.67 1.32
C TYR A 210 6.67 -7.69 2.85
N LYS A 211 6.41 -6.55 3.50
CA LYS A 211 6.33 -6.48 4.96
C LYS A 211 5.25 -7.40 5.52
N LEU A 212 4.06 -7.43 4.91
CA LEU A 212 2.99 -8.36 5.29
C LEU A 212 3.46 -9.83 5.18
N ILE A 213 4.03 -10.22 4.04
CA ILE A 213 4.53 -11.59 3.81
C ILE A 213 5.56 -11.96 4.88
N ALA A 214 6.57 -11.10 5.07
CA ALA A 214 7.63 -11.32 6.05
C ALA A 214 7.08 -11.46 7.48
N THR A 215 6.10 -10.62 7.85
CA THR A 215 5.46 -10.62 9.16
C THR A 215 4.71 -11.93 9.41
N LEU A 216 3.89 -12.37 8.46
CA LEU A 216 3.13 -13.60 8.59
C LEU A 216 4.04 -14.83 8.65
N ASP A 217 5.02 -14.91 7.75
CA ASP A 217 5.96 -16.03 7.72
C ASP A 217 6.77 -16.11 9.01
N PHE A 218 7.24 -14.98 9.54
CA PHE A 218 7.93 -14.94 10.82
C PHE A 218 7.02 -15.35 11.97
N GLY A 219 5.81 -14.80 12.05
CA GLY A 219 4.86 -15.16 13.11
C GLY A 219 4.53 -16.64 13.11
N ILE A 220 4.26 -17.23 11.95
CA ILE A 220 3.92 -18.66 11.84
C ILE A 220 5.08 -19.56 12.26
N ASN A 221 6.31 -19.20 11.88
CA ASN A 221 7.49 -20.05 12.10
C ASN A 221 8.10 -19.86 13.49
N GLU A 222 8.14 -18.63 14.00
CA GLU A 222 8.80 -18.29 15.27
C GLU A 222 7.83 -18.22 16.45
N CYS A 223 6.52 -18.08 16.19
CA CYS A 223 5.48 -17.86 17.21
C CYS A 223 4.30 -18.83 17.02
N SER A 224 4.50 -20.11 17.31
CA SER A 224 3.49 -21.15 17.06
C SER A 224 2.36 -21.26 18.11
N SER A 225 2.55 -20.68 19.30
CA SER A 225 1.61 -20.79 20.43
C SER A 225 0.38 -19.85 20.42
N PRO A 226 0.46 -18.59 19.95
CA PRO A 226 -0.67 -17.67 19.99
C PRO A 226 -1.86 -18.17 19.20
N ARG A 227 -3.08 -17.95 19.72
CA ARG A 227 -4.31 -18.19 18.96
C ARG A 227 -4.52 -17.12 17.89
N PHE A 228 -4.14 -15.88 18.21
CA PHE A 228 -4.37 -14.71 17.36
C PHE A 228 -3.11 -13.90 17.14
N PHE A 229 -3.03 -13.28 15.97
CA PHE A 229 -2.12 -12.20 15.65
C PHE A 229 -2.92 -10.91 15.45
N THR A 230 -2.37 -9.80 15.93
CA THR A 230 -2.86 -8.46 15.61
C THR A 230 -1.80 -7.76 14.79
N LEU A 231 -2.12 -7.39 13.55
CA LEU A 231 -1.30 -6.52 12.72
C LEU A 231 -1.78 -5.10 12.93
N ILE A 232 -0.89 -4.17 13.28
CA ILE A 232 -1.26 -2.79 13.54
C ILE A 232 -0.21 -1.81 13.00
N ASP A 233 -0.62 -0.65 12.48
CA ASP A 233 0.31 0.44 12.10
C ASP A 233 0.78 1.25 13.32
N ASP A 234 1.95 1.86 13.24
CA ASP A 234 2.56 2.59 14.36
C ASP A 234 1.98 3.99 14.64
N ASP A 235 0.97 4.40 13.88
CA ASP A 235 0.18 5.63 14.05
C ASP A 235 -1.23 5.39 14.60
N PHE A 236 -1.48 4.19 15.16
CA PHE A 236 -2.71 3.83 15.86
C PHE A 236 -2.54 3.78 17.38
N ILE A 237 -3.67 3.99 18.08
CA ILE A 237 -3.83 3.58 19.48
C ILE A 237 -4.69 2.33 19.53
N LEU A 238 -4.33 1.39 20.39
CA LEU A 238 -5.07 0.16 20.67
C LEU A 238 -5.61 0.20 22.11
N HIS A 239 -6.81 -0.32 22.32
CA HIS A 239 -7.42 -0.50 23.64
C HIS A 239 -7.28 -1.97 24.09
N PRO A 240 -6.39 -2.30 25.04
CA PRO A 240 -6.09 -3.69 25.41
C PRO A 240 -7.32 -4.49 25.87
N SER A 241 -8.11 -3.95 26.82
CA SER A 241 -9.30 -4.64 27.34
C SER A 241 -10.34 -4.97 26.25
N ASN A 242 -10.68 -3.99 25.40
CA ASN A 242 -11.65 -4.17 24.33
C ASN A 242 -11.15 -5.12 23.24
N LEU A 243 -9.85 -5.12 22.93
CA LEU A 243 -9.25 -6.16 22.08
C LEU A 243 -9.44 -7.54 22.71
N LEU A 244 -9.10 -7.72 23.98
CA LEU A 244 -9.22 -9.02 24.65
C LEU A 244 -10.68 -9.51 24.73
N ARG A 245 -11.63 -8.61 25.00
CA ARG A 245 -13.08 -8.91 24.95
C ARG A 245 -13.48 -9.41 23.57
N THR A 246 -13.06 -8.71 22.52
CA THR A 246 -13.33 -9.10 21.13
C THR A 246 -12.76 -10.49 20.81
N LEU A 247 -11.54 -10.79 21.26
CA LEU A 247 -10.92 -12.10 21.03
C LEU A 247 -11.63 -13.22 21.81
N ALA A 248 -12.15 -12.95 23.00
CA ALA A 248 -12.87 -13.92 23.83
C ALA A 248 -14.24 -14.30 23.26
N GLU A 249 -14.86 -13.43 22.45
CA GLU A 249 -16.15 -13.67 21.80
C GLU A 249 -16.04 -14.55 20.54
N VAL A 250 -14.83 -14.81 20.04
CA VAL A 250 -14.61 -15.66 18.86
C VAL A 250 -14.88 -17.12 19.21
N THR A 251 -15.95 -17.67 18.63
CA THR A 251 -16.28 -19.10 18.79
C THR A 251 -15.26 -20.01 18.11
N GLU A 252 -15.16 -21.27 18.54
CA GLU A 252 -14.28 -22.27 17.90
C GLU A 252 -14.62 -22.48 16.41
N THR A 253 -15.87 -22.32 16.02
CA THR A 253 -16.28 -22.37 14.61
C THR A 253 -15.79 -21.18 13.79
N GLN A 254 -15.83 -19.96 14.37
CA GLN A 254 -15.32 -18.76 13.71
C GLN A 254 -13.79 -18.77 13.66
N TYR A 255 -13.13 -19.32 14.68
CA TYR A 255 -11.67 -19.35 14.79
C TYR A 255 -10.96 -19.94 13.56
N LEU A 256 -11.57 -20.92 12.86
CA LEU A 256 -10.96 -21.55 11.69
C LEU A 256 -10.80 -20.61 10.49
N ASN A 257 -11.58 -19.54 10.42
CA ASN A 257 -11.59 -18.57 9.33
C ASN A 257 -11.66 -17.11 9.81
N TYR A 258 -11.26 -16.85 11.06
CA TYR A 258 -11.39 -15.53 11.68
C TYR A 258 -10.32 -14.56 11.18
N ILE A 259 -10.78 -13.49 10.55
CA ILE A 259 -10.04 -12.26 10.25
C ILE A 259 -11.00 -11.08 10.36
N ALA A 260 -10.57 -10.02 11.04
CA ALA A 260 -11.43 -8.91 11.41
C ALA A 260 -10.70 -7.56 11.42
N GLY A 261 -11.45 -6.47 11.28
CA GLY A 261 -10.96 -5.09 11.27
C GLY A 261 -12.04 -4.12 10.77
N ASP A 262 -11.65 -2.94 10.31
CA ASP A 262 -12.55 -2.03 9.59
C ASP A 262 -12.72 -2.52 8.14
N VAL A 263 -13.81 -3.25 7.86
CA VAL A 263 -14.03 -3.86 6.54
C VAL A 263 -14.66 -2.90 5.52
N LEU A 264 -13.93 -2.61 4.44
CA LEU A 264 -14.49 -2.01 3.23
C LEU A 264 -15.11 -3.08 2.34
N ARG A 265 -16.44 -3.03 2.20
CA ARG A 265 -17.21 -4.01 1.42
C ARG A 265 -17.30 -3.69 -0.07
N ILE A 266 -17.31 -2.40 -0.42
CA ILE A 266 -17.44 -1.92 -1.79
C ILE A 266 -16.37 -0.84 -2.01
N SER A 267 -15.25 -1.25 -2.60
CA SER A 267 -14.14 -0.35 -2.91
C SER A 267 -13.77 -0.43 -4.39
N LYS A 268 -13.51 0.75 -5.00
CA LYS A 268 -13.12 0.87 -6.40
C LYS A 268 -11.63 1.15 -6.51
N PRO A 269 -10.89 0.47 -7.41
CA PRO A 269 -9.52 0.81 -7.70
C PRO A 269 -9.43 2.25 -8.24
N MET A 270 -8.48 3.03 -7.75
CA MET A 270 -8.27 4.39 -8.24
C MET A 270 -7.62 4.33 -9.62
N ARG A 271 -8.31 4.86 -10.64
CA ARG A 271 -7.90 4.81 -12.04
C ARG A 271 -7.29 6.12 -12.55
N PHE A 272 -7.12 7.11 -11.68
CA PHE A 272 -6.49 8.39 -12.04
C PHE A 272 -4.96 8.30 -11.89
N PRO A 273 -4.15 8.40 -12.97
CA PRO A 273 -2.70 8.14 -12.93
C PRO A 273 -1.88 9.01 -11.97
N PHE A 274 -2.38 10.19 -11.60
CA PHE A 274 -1.67 11.11 -10.69
C PHE A 274 -2.11 10.96 -9.23
N ASN A 275 -2.99 10.01 -8.91
CA ASN A 275 -3.34 9.69 -7.54
C ASN A 275 -2.33 8.69 -6.96
N LYS A 276 -1.94 8.87 -5.70
CA LYS A 276 -1.01 7.95 -5.01
C LYS A 276 -1.49 6.49 -4.93
N TRP A 277 -2.80 6.27 -5.04
CA TRP A 277 -3.42 4.94 -5.03
C TRP A 277 -3.74 4.40 -6.43
N TYR A 278 -3.17 5.02 -7.48
CA TYR A 278 -3.40 4.62 -8.86
C TYR A 278 -3.05 3.15 -9.10
N ILE A 279 -3.92 2.46 -9.83
CA ILE A 279 -3.64 1.13 -10.37
C ILE A 279 -4.19 0.99 -11.78
N SER A 280 -3.37 0.43 -12.66
CA SER A 280 -3.73 0.22 -14.05
C SER A 280 -4.65 -1.01 -14.23
N TYR A 281 -5.39 -1.10 -15.34
CA TYR A 281 -6.14 -2.31 -15.67
C TYR A 281 -5.25 -3.51 -15.99
N SER A 282 -4.04 -3.27 -16.49
CA SER A 282 -3.02 -4.33 -16.65
C SER A 282 -2.54 -4.87 -15.30
N ASP A 283 -2.53 -4.04 -14.27
CA ASP A 283 -2.19 -4.49 -12.93
C ASP A 283 -3.34 -5.19 -12.24
N TYR A 284 -4.53 -4.62 -12.33
CA TYR A 284 -5.74 -5.18 -11.76
C TYR A 284 -6.95 -4.94 -12.69
N PRO A 285 -7.50 -5.98 -13.35
CA PRO A 285 -8.48 -5.79 -14.42
C PRO A 285 -9.93 -5.58 -13.94
N TYR A 286 -10.22 -5.76 -12.66
CA TYR A 286 -11.60 -5.70 -12.14
C TYR A 286 -12.06 -4.29 -11.79
N SER A 287 -13.39 -4.09 -11.79
CA SER A 287 -14.02 -2.81 -11.46
C SER A 287 -14.07 -2.52 -9.96
N LEU A 288 -14.01 -3.56 -9.12
CA LEU A 288 -14.10 -3.49 -7.67
C LEU A 288 -13.02 -4.36 -7.06
N TYR A 289 -12.49 -3.95 -5.91
CA TYR A 289 -11.77 -4.86 -5.04
C TYR A 289 -12.77 -5.76 -4.28
N PRO A 290 -12.42 -7.03 -3.97
CA PRO A 290 -13.19 -7.83 -3.02
C PRO A 290 -13.24 -7.16 -1.64
N PRO A 291 -14.13 -7.59 -0.73
CA PRO A 291 -14.13 -7.09 0.64
C PRO A 291 -12.79 -7.34 1.36
N PHE A 292 -12.27 -6.34 2.05
CA PHE A 292 -11.05 -6.46 2.85
C PHE A 292 -11.13 -5.63 4.13
N PRO A 293 -10.50 -6.06 5.23
CA PRO A 293 -10.22 -5.16 6.35
C PRO A 293 -9.17 -4.15 5.89
N THR A 294 -9.44 -2.86 6.04
CA THR A 294 -8.49 -1.80 5.69
C THR A 294 -7.20 -1.95 6.47
N GLY A 295 -6.13 -1.37 5.93
CA GLY A 295 -4.91 -1.13 6.70
C GLY A 295 -5.21 -0.43 8.04
N GLY A 296 -4.21 -0.39 8.92
CA GLY A 296 -4.39 0.12 10.27
C GLY A 296 -4.41 -0.97 11.32
N THR A 297 -5.53 -1.66 11.56
CA THR A 297 -5.63 -2.77 12.53
C THR A 297 -6.36 -3.96 11.94
N ILE A 298 -5.66 -5.10 11.86
CA ILE A 298 -6.20 -6.36 11.35
C ILE A 298 -5.92 -7.46 12.39
N ILE A 299 -6.98 -8.10 12.85
CA ILE A 299 -6.90 -9.22 13.80
C ILE A 299 -7.13 -10.49 13.00
N LEU A 300 -6.27 -11.49 13.17
CA LEU A 300 -6.38 -12.75 12.44
C LEU A 300 -6.03 -13.94 13.33
N SER A 301 -6.76 -15.02 13.13
CA SER A 301 -6.49 -16.31 13.78
C SER A 301 -5.28 -17.00 13.15
N MET A 302 -4.61 -17.88 13.91
CA MET A 302 -3.48 -18.66 13.41
C MET A 302 -3.79 -19.48 12.13
N PRO A 303 -4.96 -20.15 11.97
CA PRO A 303 -5.30 -20.81 10.72
C PRO A 303 -5.35 -19.85 9.52
N VAL A 304 -5.95 -18.66 9.69
CA VAL A 304 -6.00 -17.65 8.63
C VAL A 304 -4.60 -17.08 8.35
N ALA A 305 -3.74 -16.90 9.35
CA ALA A 305 -2.35 -16.49 9.13
C ALA A 305 -1.65 -17.43 8.15
N LYS A 306 -1.76 -18.75 8.38
CA LYS A 306 -1.17 -19.78 7.52
C LYS A 306 -1.78 -19.80 6.12
N LEU A 307 -3.10 -19.69 6.03
CA LEU A 307 -3.79 -19.60 4.74
C LEU A 307 -3.36 -18.35 3.94
N LEU A 308 -3.18 -17.21 4.61
CA LEU A 308 -2.66 -15.99 3.99
C LEU A 308 -1.22 -16.17 3.53
N SER A 309 -0.31 -16.72 4.35
CA SER A 309 1.07 -17.04 3.95
C SER A 309 1.12 -17.94 2.70
N VAL A 310 0.19 -18.88 2.58
CA VAL A 310 0.02 -19.67 1.35
C VAL A 310 -0.51 -18.83 0.20
N GLY A 311 -1.66 -18.19 0.34
CA GLY A 311 -2.32 -17.46 -0.73
C GLY A 311 -1.53 -16.28 -1.28
N LEU A 312 -0.75 -15.60 -0.44
CA LEU A 312 0.14 -14.51 -0.83
C LEU A 312 1.21 -14.97 -1.81
N ARG A 313 1.65 -16.23 -1.78
CA ARG A 313 2.64 -16.77 -2.74
C ARG A 313 2.08 -16.98 -4.15
N TYR A 314 0.75 -17.06 -4.28
CA TYR A 314 0.03 -17.35 -5.53
C TYR A 314 -0.91 -16.22 -5.97
N THR A 315 -0.78 -15.04 -5.37
CA THR A 315 -1.64 -13.87 -5.65
C THR A 315 -0.78 -12.68 -6.03
N LYS A 316 -1.05 -12.04 -7.18
CA LYS A 316 -0.21 -10.96 -7.70
C LYS A 316 -0.26 -9.81 -6.72
N LEU A 317 0.91 -9.44 -6.21
CA LEU A 317 1.02 -8.40 -5.20
C LEU A 317 0.69 -7.05 -5.81
N LEU A 318 0.02 -6.23 -5.01
CA LEU A 318 -0.28 -4.82 -5.28
C LEU A 318 0.39 -3.98 -4.18
N PRO A 319 0.62 -2.68 -4.38
CA PRO A 319 1.18 -1.79 -3.35
C PRO A 319 0.16 -1.43 -2.25
N PHE A 320 -0.82 -2.30 -1.99
CA PHE A 320 -1.90 -2.16 -1.02
C PHE A 320 -2.09 -3.52 -0.33
N GLU A 321 -1.42 -3.71 0.81
CA GLU A 321 -1.39 -5.01 1.48
C GLU A 321 -2.79 -5.48 1.93
N ASP A 322 -3.66 -4.55 2.33
CA ASP A 322 -5.04 -4.77 2.73
C ASP A 322 -5.90 -5.28 1.57
N VAL A 323 -5.77 -4.67 0.39
CA VAL A 323 -6.39 -5.17 -0.84
C VAL A 323 -5.87 -6.57 -1.17
N VAL A 324 -4.56 -6.82 -1.06
CA VAL A 324 -3.98 -8.13 -1.36
C VAL A 324 -4.50 -9.19 -0.39
N ILE A 325 -4.68 -8.87 0.90
CA ILE A 325 -5.39 -9.73 1.85
C ILE A 325 -6.80 -10.03 1.33
N GLY A 326 -7.58 -9.02 0.92
CA GLY A 326 -8.90 -9.20 0.32
C GLY A 326 -8.92 -10.15 -0.88
N LEU A 327 -7.94 -10.04 -1.77
CA LEU A 327 -7.80 -10.93 -2.93
C LEU A 327 -7.60 -12.39 -2.49
N VAL A 328 -6.74 -12.63 -1.50
CA VAL A 328 -6.49 -13.98 -0.98
C VAL A 328 -7.72 -14.53 -0.25
N LEU A 329 -8.37 -13.72 0.60
CA LEU A 329 -9.60 -14.11 1.29
C LEU A 329 -10.72 -14.49 0.31
N TYR A 330 -10.85 -13.72 -0.79
CA TYR A 330 -11.83 -13.99 -1.83
C TYR A 330 -11.59 -15.32 -2.53
N LYS A 331 -10.32 -15.68 -2.82
CA LYS A 331 -9.96 -17.01 -3.36
C LYS A 331 -10.31 -18.15 -2.40
N LEU A 332 -10.16 -17.91 -1.10
CA LEU A 332 -10.45 -18.88 -0.05
C LEU A 332 -11.95 -18.95 0.29
N GLY A 333 -12.78 -18.06 -0.25
CA GLY A 333 -14.18 -17.94 0.17
C GLY A 333 -14.36 -17.49 1.63
N ILE A 334 -13.35 -16.83 2.21
CA ILE A 334 -13.39 -16.31 3.58
C ILE A 334 -13.90 -14.87 3.54
N SER A 335 -14.91 -14.57 4.35
CA SER A 335 -15.43 -13.21 4.50
C SER A 335 -14.86 -12.56 5.76
N PRO A 336 -14.20 -11.39 5.67
CA PRO A 336 -13.71 -10.70 6.85
C PRO A 336 -14.85 -10.12 7.69
N VAL A 337 -14.65 -10.09 9.01
CA VAL A 337 -15.60 -9.57 10.01
C VAL A 337 -15.35 -8.08 10.23
N HIS A 338 -16.40 -7.26 10.11
CA HIS A 338 -16.32 -5.83 10.43
C HIS A 338 -16.41 -5.64 11.94
N LEU A 339 -15.53 -4.81 12.50
CA LEU A 339 -15.53 -4.43 13.91
C LEU A 339 -15.76 -2.93 14.03
N ASP A 340 -16.91 -2.52 14.57
CA ASP A 340 -17.28 -1.10 14.72
C ASP A 340 -16.28 -0.33 15.61
N GLY A 341 -15.60 -1.03 16.51
CA GLY A 341 -14.57 -0.47 17.39
C GLY A 341 -13.21 -0.21 16.72
N VAL A 342 -13.00 -0.61 15.46
CA VAL A 342 -11.77 -0.33 14.70
C VAL A 342 -12.03 0.88 13.81
N LEU A 343 -11.37 2.00 14.10
CA LEU A 343 -11.63 3.29 13.46
C LEU A 343 -10.44 3.74 12.59
N ALA A 344 -10.60 3.65 11.26
CA ALA A 344 -9.58 4.11 10.32
C ALA A 344 -9.47 5.65 10.21
N VAL A 345 -10.47 6.38 10.72
CA VAL A 345 -10.51 7.85 10.73
C VAL A 345 -10.98 8.32 12.10
N ARG A 346 -10.33 9.36 12.62
CA ARG A 346 -10.72 10.00 13.86
C ARG A 346 -12.12 10.62 13.73
N GLN A 347 -13.03 10.24 14.62
CA GLN A 347 -14.38 10.82 14.66
C GLN A 347 -14.46 11.97 15.70
N PRO A 348 -15.31 12.99 15.51
CA PRO A 348 -15.43 14.10 16.45
C PRO A 348 -16.14 13.74 17.77
N ASP A 349 -17.06 12.78 17.72
CA ASP A 349 -17.91 12.34 18.84
C ASP A 349 -17.44 10.96 19.32
N ASP A 350 -16.37 10.93 20.12
CA ASP A 350 -15.71 9.70 20.56
C ASP A 350 -16.56 8.96 21.63
N HIS A 351 -17.40 8.01 21.20
CA HIS A 351 -17.82 6.92 22.10
C HIS A 351 -16.66 5.95 22.30
N ILE A 352 -15.83 6.22 23.31
CA ILE A 352 -14.63 5.44 23.67
C ILE A 352 -14.98 4.03 24.20
N GLY A 353 -16.23 3.79 24.62
CA GLY A 353 -16.63 2.57 25.33
C GLY A 353 -16.29 1.26 24.60
N ASP A 354 -16.50 1.22 23.28
CA ASP A 354 -16.26 0.03 22.45
C ASP A 354 -15.05 0.18 21.52
N LEU A 355 -14.25 1.22 21.71
CA LEU A 355 -13.04 1.47 20.93
C LEU A 355 -12.06 0.31 21.07
N ILE A 356 -11.69 -0.32 19.95
CA ILE A 356 -10.63 -1.34 19.86
C ILE A 356 -9.35 -0.67 19.39
N SER A 357 -9.41 0.09 18.29
CA SER A 357 -8.28 0.87 17.82
C SER A 357 -8.72 2.09 17.02
N ILE A 358 -7.85 3.11 16.97
CA ILE A 358 -8.14 4.36 16.26
C ILE A 358 -6.87 4.94 15.64
N HIS A 359 -7.01 5.38 14.39
CA HIS A 359 -5.96 6.05 13.62
C HIS A 359 -5.75 7.51 14.02
N GLY A 360 -4.59 8.08 13.67
CA GLY A 360 -4.33 9.52 13.75
C GLY A 360 -3.42 9.94 14.89
N TYR A 361 -2.61 9.02 15.40
CA TYR A 361 -1.69 9.23 16.52
C TYR A 361 -0.21 9.06 16.11
N GLY A 362 0.09 9.27 14.83
CA GLY A 362 1.47 9.30 14.31
C GLY A 362 2.28 10.52 14.77
N ASP A 363 1.63 11.58 15.27
CA ASP A 363 2.32 12.68 15.98
C ASP A 363 2.61 12.24 17.42
N SER A 364 3.91 12.14 17.73
CA SER A 364 4.43 11.63 18.99
C SER A 364 3.99 12.45 20.20
N SER A 365 3.83 13.76 20.07
CA SER A 365 3.36 14.65 21.14
C SER A 365 1.87 14.43 21.47
N PHE A 366 1.11 14.00 20.46
CA PHE A 366 -0.33 13.79 20.55
C PHE A 366 -0.71 12.37 21.03
N SER A 367 0.14 11.37 20.75
CA SER A 367 -0.12 9.96 21.08
C SER A 367 -0.21 9.71 22.60
N LEU A 368 0.82 10.08 23.37
CA LEU A 368 0.85 9.88 24.83
C LEU A 368 -0.24 10.69 25.56
N SER A 369 -0.48 11.93 25.14
CA SER A 369 -1.53 12.76 25.74
C SER A 369 -2.94 12.21 25.48
N SER A 370 -3.15 11.55 24.35
CA SER A 370 -4.43 10.92 24.01
C SER A 370 -4.60 9.57 24.68
N TRP A 371 -3.54 8.76 24.78
CA TRP A 371 -3.52 7.59 25.66
C TRP A 371 -3.88 7.97 27.11
N ASN A 372 -3.38 9.11 27.58
CA ASN A 372 -3.70 9.63 28.90
C ASN A 372 -5.20 9.94 29.07
N LYS A 373 -5.86 10.45 28.02
CA LYS A 373 -7.30 10.74 28.04
C LYS A 373 -8.18 9.50 28.07
N LEU A 374 -7.69 8.35 27.59
CA LEU A 374 -8.42 7.08 27.69
C LEU A 374 -8.52 6.56 29.13
N GLY A 375 -7.75 7.12 30.09
CA GLY A 375 -7.78 6.70 31.49
C GLY A 375 -7.20 5.30 31.74
N LEU A 376 -6.53 4.71 30.74
CA LEU A 376 -6.01 3.34 30.76
C LEU A 376 -4.58 3.23 31.33
N GLN A 377 -3.98 4.30 31.85
CA GLN A 377 -2.59 4.25 32.30
C GLN A 377 -2.38 3.30 33.48
N THR A 378 -3.39 3.14 34.33
CA THR A 378 -3.31 2.31 35.54
C THR A 378 -3.20 0.83 35.21
N ILE A 379 -3.80 0.36 34.11
CA ILE A 379 -3.82 -1.07 33.75
C ILE A 379 -2.45 -1.60 33.28
N CYS A 380 -1.50 -0.69 32.97
CA CYS A 380 -0.17 -1.05 32.46
C CYS A 380 0.92 -1.00 33.54
N ASN A 381 0.59 -0.52 34.75
CA ASN A 381 1.56 -0.27 35.82
C ASN A 381 1.62 -1.39 36.88
N GLU A 382 0.72 -2.37 36.80
CA GLU A 382 0.72 -3.61 37.60
C GLU A 382 1.35 -4.76 36.81
#